data_AF-A0A3N5G8G6-F1
#
_entry.id   AF-A0A3N5G8G6-F1
#
_cell.length_a   1.000
_cell.length_b   1.000
_cell.length_c   1.000
_cell.angle_alpha   90.00
_cell.angle_beta   90.00
_cell.angle_gamma   90.00
#
_symmetry.space_group_name_H-M   'P 1'
#
loop_
_entity.id
_entity.type
_entity.pdbx_description
1 polymer ?
#
loop_
_entity_poly.entity_id
_entity_poly.type
_entity_poly.pdbx_seq_one_letter_code
_entity_poly.pdbx_strand_id
1 'polypeptide(L)'
;MLKLAKYVKPYLWMLLLAIALLFAQANFDLALPDYLSRIVNTGIQQGGVENAVPAAIRQGEMSRLVIFMSAEDKDAVLANYTLVDKNSTGYDKYMAEYPVLEKEPVYVLNKIDQVEIDRLNLLMAKPLLAVSSIEQALADPAKAAQLGSAFGGFDLGKLPPGMDVFTLLGQLPAAQLAQMTAAIDQEFEVLGDKMVAQAAVAAVKAEYKALGMDTDQLQNNYILNVGGWMLLLTLLSVICTIIVGFLAAKIAAGMARDIRRDVFQKVESYSNTEFDKFSTASLITRTTNDVTQIQMVALMMVRMVFYAPLIGIGGLIKVLANDSPLSWLIGLAVLVLISLISVVFSLALPKFKSIQKLVDRINLVARENLSGMMVIRAFNMQEFEENRFDKANQDLTAVSLFINRLMVVMMPLMMLIMNVLMVAIIWFGARQVAEANMQVGDMLAFMQYAMQIVMSFLMLSFMFIIIPRASVSADRLAEVLDTDPHIHEPQQPRQFPTPFKGMVEFRDVSFRYPGADTDALQHISFTAQPGQMTAFIGSTGAGKSTIVNLIPRFYEVTGGAILMDGVDIREVTQHDLREKIGYVPQKSALFSGTIGSNLFYADEN
;
A
#
# COMPACT_ATOMS: atom_id res chain seq x y z
N MET A 1 2.64 -17.58 -11.74
CA MET A 1 1.52 -16.63 -11.36
C MET A 1 0.47 -16.39 -12.44
N LEU A 2 0.81 -16.02 -13.69
CA LEU A 2 -0.17 -15.70 -14.76
C LEU A 2 -1.23 -16.79 -15.01
N LYS A 3 -0.86 -18.06 -14.86
CA LYS A 3 -1.76 -19.22 -15.05
C LYS A 3 -2.95 -19.25 -14.06
N LEU A 4 -2.79 -18.66 -12.88
CA LEU A 4 -3.86 -18.57 -11.87
C LEU A 4 -4.70 -17.29 -12.00
N ALA A 5 -4.36 -16.38 -12.92
CA ALA A 5 -5.10 -15.13 -13.11
C ALA A 5 -6.58 -15.36 -13.51
N LYS A 6 -6.91 -16.53 -14.07
CA LYS A 6 -8.29 -16.93 -14.38
C LYS A 6 -9.20 -16.91 -13.14
N TYR A 7 -8.65 -17.17 -11.96
CA TYR A 7 -9.39 -17.17 -10.69
C TYR A 7 -9.70 -15.77 -10.15
N VAL A 8 -9.05 -14.73 -10.68
CA VAL A 8 -9.36 -13.33 -10.34
C VAL A 8 -10.53 -12.80 -11.17
N LYS A 9 -10.77 -13.35 -12.38
CA LYS A 9 -11.79 -12.88 -13.32
C LYS A 9 -13.19 -12.72 -12.70
N PRO A 10 -13.72 -13.67 -11.89
CA PRO A 10 -15.05 -13.52 -11.29
C PRO A 10 -15.16 -12.32 -10.33
N TYR A 11 -14.03 -11.82 -9.84
CA TYR A 11 -13.95 -10.77 -8.84
C TYR A 11 -13.40 -9.45 -9.40
N LEU A 12 -13.27 -9.33 -10.73
CA LEU A 12 -12.65 -8.16 -11.37
C LEU A 12 -13.35 -6.84 -11.01
N TRP A 13 -14.68 -6.83 -10.93
CA TRP A 13 -15.44 -5.64 -10.54
C TRP A 13 -15.14 -5.22 -9.09
N MET A 14 -15.06 -6.19 -8.17
CA MET A 14 -14.69 -5.91 -6.77
C MET A 14 -13.26 -5.40 -6.66
N LEU A 15 -12.36 -5.92 -7.48
CA LEU A 15 -10.96 -5.47 -7.54
C LEU A 15 -10.86 -4.03 -8.05
N LEU A 16 -11.56 -3.69 -9.14
CA LEU A 16 -11.58 -2.33 -9.69
C LEU A 16 -12.18 -1.33 -8.68
N LEU A 17 -13.28 -1.70 -8.02
CA LEU A 17 -13.86 -0.89 -6.95
C LEU A 17 -12.88 -0.70 -5.79
N ALA A 18 -12.18 -1.76 -5.36
CA ALA A 18 -11.19 -1.66 -4.30
C ALA A 18 -10.03 -0.73 -4.69
N ILE A 19 -9.52 -0.80 -5.92
CA ILE A 19 -8.48 0.09 -6.42
C ILE A 19 -8.95 1.54 -6.47
N ALA A 20 -10.19 1.79 -6.93
CA ALA A 20 -10.77 3.13 -6.95
C ALA A 20 -10.93 3.71 -5.53
N LEU A 21 -11.36 2.89 -4.57
CA LEU A 21 -11.45 3.29 -3.16
C LEU A 21 -10.08 3.52 -2.53
N LEU A 22 -9.05 2.74 -2.89
CA LEU A 22 -7.68 2.99 -2.46
C LEU A 22 -7.12 4.28 -3.02
N PHE A 23 -7.47 4.62 -4.26
CA PHE A 23 -7.13 5.93 -4.84
C PHE A 23 -7.81 7.06 -4.07
N ALA A 24 -9.10 6.95 -3.76
CA ALA A 24 -9.80 7.93 -2.93
C ALA A 24 -9.17 8.05 -1.54
N GLN A 25 -8.94 6.91 -0.87
CA GLN A 25 -8.26 6.83 0.43
C GLN A 25 -6.89 7.52 0.39
N ALA A 26 -6.07 7.22 -0.61
CA ALA A 26 -4.76 7.82 -0.75
C ALA A 26 -4.82 9.33 -0.93
N ASN A 27 -5.78 9.83 -1.71
CA ASN A 27 -5.99 11.28 -1.86
C ASN A 27 -6.45 11.94 -0.56
N PHE A 28 -7.31 11.29 0.23
CA PHE A 28 -7.71 11.82 1.54
C PHE A 28 -6.52 11.88 2.50
N ASP A 29 -5.75 10.81 2.60
CA ASP A 29 -4.56 10.75 3.47
C ASP A 29 -3.46 11.73 3.04
N LEU A 30 -3.34 12.00 1.74
CA LEU A 30 -2.44 13.02 1.17
C LEU A 30 -2.99 14.44 1.25
N ALA A 31 -4.26 14.63 1.56
CA ALA A 31 -4.82 15.96 1.81
C ALA A 31 -4.57 16.41 3.25
N LEU A 32 -4.56 15.49 4.23
CA LEU A 32 -4.41 15.81 5.66
C LEU A 32 -3.21 16.72 5.98
N PRO A 33 -2.01 16.54 5.41
CA PRO A 33 -0.89 17.41 5.70
C PRO A 33 -1.13 18.87 5.25
N ASP A 34 -1.87 19.09 4.16
CA ASP A 34 -2.24 20.44 3.68
C ASP A 34 -3.18 21.13 4.67
N TYR A 35 -4.19 20.41 5.19
CA TYR A 35 -5.09 20.94 6.22
C TYR A 35 -4.32 21.25 7.52
N LEU A 36 -3.36 20.40 7.90
CA LEU A 36 -2.48 20.67 9.03
C LEU A 36 -1.66 21.95 8.80
N SER A 37 -1.11 22.13 7.59
CA SER A 37 -0.39 23.35 7.24
C SER A 37 -1.27 24.59 7.42
N ARG A 38 -2.49 24.59 6.88
CA ARG A 38 -3.45 25.70 6.99
C ARG A 38 -3.84 26.00 8.44
N ILE A 39 -4.05 24.98 9.27
CA ILE A 39 -4.34 25.17 10.70
C ILE A 39 -3.19 25.89 11.39
N VAL A 40 -1.94 25.50 11.10
CA VAL A 40 -0.76 26.10 11.73
C VAL A 40 -0.49 27.50 11.18
N ASN A 41 -0.41 27.65 9.86
CA ASN A 41 -0.06 28.91 9.21
C ASN A 41 -1.17 29.95 9.38
N THR A 42 -2.37 29.66 8.88
CA THR A 42 -3.45 30.62 8.88
C THR A 42 -4.15 30.66 10.23
N GLY A 43 -4.49 29.50 10.80
CA GLY A 43 -5.18 29.45 12.08
C GLY A 43 -4.32 30.01 13.23
N ILE A 44 -3.18 29.36 13.51
CA ILE A 44 -2.37 29.67 14.69
C ILE A 44 -1.46 30.89 14.47
N GLN A 45 -0.67 30.94 13.39
CA GLN A 45 0.29 32.02 13.19
C GLN A 45 -0.37 33.33 12.75
N GLN A 46 -1.32 33.28 11.81
CA GLN A 46 -1.97 34.47 11.25
C GLN A 46 -3.27 34.85 11.99
N GLY A 47 -3.76 34.05 12.94
CA GLY A 47 -4.99 34.34 13.69
C GLY A 47 -6.27 34.24 12.87
N GLY A 48 -6.29 33.36 11.87
CA GLY A 48 -7.40 33.11 10.96
C GLY A 48 -7.54 34.11 9.79
N VAL A 49 -6.57 35.01 9.61
CA VAL A 49 -6.54 35.96 8.50
C VAL A 49 -5.81 35.33 7.31
N GLU A 50 -6.49 35.18 6.17
CA GLU A 50 -5.99 34.42 5.01
C GLU A 50 -5.08 35.23 4.06
N ASN A 51 -5.32 36.53 3.94
CA ASN A 51 -4.66 37.38 2.94
C ASN A 51 -4.54 38.84 3.42
N ALA A 52 -3.87 39.66 2.62
CA ALA A 52 -3.64 41.08 2.87
C ALA A 52 -4.82 41.97 2.43
N VAL A 53 -6.02 41.41 2.22
CA VAL A 53 -7.23 42.15 1.86
C VAL A 53 -8.19 42.13 3.06
N PRO A 54 -8.21 43.20 3.87
CA PRO A 54 -9.11 43.27 5.03
C PRO A 54 -10.59 43.14 4.62
N ALA A 55 -11.35 42.33 5.34
CA ALA A 55 -12.81 42.29 5.19
C ALA A 55 -13.46 43.65 5.52
N ALA A 56 -12.84 44.41 6.42
CA ALA A 56 -13.15 45.79 6.69
C ALA A 56 -11.89 46.55 7.11
N ILE A 57 -11.89 47.87 6.92
CA ILE A 57 -10.79 48.76 7.26
C ILE A 57 -11.31 50.15 7.61
N ARG A 58 -10.77 50.76 8.67
CA ARG A 58 -11.13 52.11 9.13
C ARG A 58 -10.90 53.13 8.03
N GLN A 59 -11.77 54.14 7.91
CA GLN A 59 -11.61 55.21 6.92
C GLN A 59 -10.27 55.93 7.10
N GLY A 60 -9.86 56.20 8.34
CA GLY A 60 -8.55 56.75 8.65
C GLY A 60 -7.41 55.88 8.11
N GLU A 61 -7.48 54.58 8.32
CA GLU A 61 -6.44 53.65 7.87
C GLU A 61 -6.40 53.52 6.33
N MET A 62 -7.55 53.38 5.67
CA MET A 62 -7.62 53.37 4.21
C MET A 62 -7.05 54.65 3.61
N SER A 63 -7.30 55.81 4.24
CA SER A 63 -6.75 57.09 3.78
C SER A 63 -5.23 57.17 3.84
N ARG A 64 -4.59 56.40 4.76
CA ARG A 64 -3.14 56.26 4.86
C ARG A 64 -2.59 55.32 3.80
N LEU A 65 -3.28 54.20 3.54
CA LEU A 65 -2.87 53.23 2.52
C LEU A 65 -2.80 53.86 1.13
N VAL A 66 -3.83 54.64 0.75
CA VAL A 66 -3.90 55.24 -0.59
C VAL A 66 -2.82 56.29 -0.86
N ILE A 67 -2.06 56.74 0.15
CA ILE A 67 -0.88 57.62 -0.02
C ILE A 67 0.22 56.88 -0.78
N PHE A 68 0.33 55.56 -0.59
CA PHE A 68 1.38 54.72 -1.17
C PHE A 68 0.91 53.95 -2.42
N MET A 69 -0.26 54.29 -2.96
CA MET A 69 -0.85 53.65 -4.14
C MET A 69 -0.78 54.59 -5.35
N SER A 70 -0.66 54.03 -6.55
CA SER A 70 -0.87 54.79 -7.78
C SER A 70 -2.35 55.22 -7.90
N ALA A 71 -2.65 56.19 -8.76
CA ALA A 71 -4.04 56.61 -8.98
C ALA A 71 -4.91 55.45 -9.50
N GLU A 72 -4.34 54.61 -10.36
CA GLU A 72 -5.02 53.43 -10.91
C GLU A 72 -5.27 52.36 -9.83
N ASP A 73 -4.27 52.08 -8.99
CA ASP A 73 -4.39 51.08 -7.91
C ASP A 73 -5.37 51.54 -6.83
N LYS A 74 -5.36 52.83 -6.49
CA LYS A 74 -6.30 53.44 -5.55
C LYS A 74 -7.74 53.27 -6.04
N ASP A 75 -8.02 53.61 -7.29
CA ASP A 75 -9.38 53.50 -7.85
C ASP A 75 -9.81 52.03 -7.91
N ALA A 76 -8.89 51.11 -8.25
CA ALA A 76 -9.15 49.67 -8.24
C ALA A 76 -9.46 49.12 -6.84
N VAL A 77 -8.72 49.55 -5.81
CA VAL A 77 -8.99 49.16 -4.42
C VAL A 77 -10.32 49.73 -3.96
N LEU A 78 -10.54 51.05 -4.08
CA LEU A 78 -11.75 51.70 -3.59
C LEU A 78 -13.03 51.23 -4.29
N ALA A 79 -12.97 50.84 -5.57
CA ALA A 79 -14.12 50.25 -6.28
C ALA A 79 -14.63 48.95 -5.63
N ASN A 80 -13.76 48.23 -4.92
CA ASN A 80 -14.07 46.97 -4.26
C ASN A 80 -14.49 47.13 -2.79
N TYR A 81 -14.52 48.35 -2.25
CA TYR A 81 -14.99 48.62 -0.89
C TYR A 81 -16.18 49.58 -0.88
N THR A 82 -17.12 49.33 0.01
CA THR A 82 -18.24 50.24 0.28
C THR A 82 -18.00 50.98 1.59
N LEU A 83 -18.09 52.31 1.57
CA LEU A 83 -17.99 53.14 2.78
C LEU A 83 -19.29 53.00 3.58
N VAL A 84 -19.18 52.51 4.82
CA VAL A 84 -20.29 52.38 5.77
C VAL A 84 -20.17 53.48 6.81
N ASP A 85 -21.24 54.29 6.91
CA ASP A 85 -21.40 55.36 7.89
C ASP A 85 -22.76 55.28 8.60
N LYS A 86 -23.06 56.23 9.50
CA LYS A 86 -24.31 56.27 10.28
C LYS A 86 -25.59 56.31 9.44
N ASN A 87 -25.50 56.66 8.16
CA ASN A 87 -26.63 56.75 7.24
C ASN A 87 -26.74 55.53 6.31
N SER A 88 -25.81 54.58 6.39
CA SER A 88 -25.80 53.40 5.55
C SER A 88 -26.89 52.40 5.94
N THR A 89 -27.52 51.79 4.93
CA THR A 89 -28.53 50.74 5.12
C THR A 89 -27.88 49.51 5.77
N GLY A 90 -28.34 49.14 6.97
CA GLY A 90 -27.78 48.02 7.73
C GLY A 90 -26.71 48.40 8.76
N TYR A 91 -26.58 49.69 9.11
CA TYR A 91 -25.64 50.19 10.12
C TYR A 91 -25.63 49.36 11.41
N ASP A 92 -26.79 48.99 11.96
CA ASP A 92 -26.88 48.21 13.21
C ASP A 92 -26.20 46.83 13.11
N LYS A 93 -26.26 46.20 11.93
CA LYS A 93 -25.60 44.91 11.67
C LYS A 93 -24.09 45.08 11.57
N TYR A 94 -23.64 46.09 10.83
CA TYR A 94 -22.22 46.39 10.70
C TYR A 94 -21.60 46.87 12.03
N MET A 95 -22.35 47.60 12.85
CA MET A 95 -21.90 48.07 14.17
C MET A 95 -21.69 46.90 15.15
N ALA A 96 -22.48 45.83 15.04
CA ALA A 96 -22.27 44.62 15.82
C ALA A 96 -21.00 43.85 15.41
N GLU A 97 -20.62 43.90 14.13
CA GLU A 97 -19.42 43.25 13.59
C GLU A 97 -18.17 44.14 13.72
N TYR A 98 -18.32 45.47 13.64
CA TYR A 98 -17.27 46.49 13.68
C TYR A 98 -17.62 47.61 14.68
N PRO A 99 -17.37 47.42 15.99
CA PRO A 99 -17.71 48.41 17.02
C PRO A 99 -17.12 49.82 16.82
N VAL A 100 -16.03 49.95 16.05
CA VAL A 100 -15.40 51.24 15.79
C VAL A 100 -16.25 52.20 14.93
N LEU A 101 -17.31 51.69 14.27
CA LEU A 101 -18.28 52.47 13.48
C LEU A 101 -18.99 53.58 14.27
N GLU A 102 -18.96 53.53 15.60
CA GLU A 102 -19.43 54.64 16.45
C GLU A 102 -18.53 55.88 16.36
N LYS A 103 -17.22 55.67 16.14
CA LYS A 103 -16.16 56.69 16.19
C LYS A 103 -15.78 57.20 14.81
N GLU A 104 -15.67 56.32 13.81
CA GLU A 104 -15.32 56.69 12.43
C GLU A 104 -16.00 55.75 11.42
N PRO A 105 -16.26 56.21 10.18
CA PRO A 105 -16.72 55.35 9.09
C PRO A 105 -15.72 54.23 8.76
N VAL A 106 -16.23 53.11 8.23
CA VAL A 106 -15.44 51.92 7.90
C VAL A 106 -15.72 51.51 6.46
N TYR A 107 -14.67 51.20 5.69
CA TYR A 107 -14.78 50.58 4.39
C TYR A 107 -14.95 49.07 4.57
N VAL A 108 -16.02 48.50 4.01
CA VAL A 108 -16.30 47.06 4.04
C VAL A 108 -16.10 46.48 2.65
N LEU A 109 -15.38 45.36 2.56
CA LEU A 109 -15.08 44.68 1.30
C LEU A 109 -16.37 44.15 0.66
N ASN A 110 -16.54 44.44 -0.62
CA ASN A 110 -17.66 43.92 -1.41
C ASN A 110 -17.51 42.41 -1.62
N LYS A 111 -18.61 41.72 -1.96
CA LYS A 111 -18.52 40.30 -2.36
C LYS A 111 -17.80 40.20 -3.70
N ILE A 112 -16.55 39.78 -3.65
CA ILE A 112 -15.66 39.58 -4.79
C ILE A 112 -15.22 38.12 -4.88
N ASP A 113 -14.77 37.70 -6.07
CA ASP A 113 -14.27 36.35 -6.29
C ASP A 113 -12.79 36.21 -5.89
N GLN A 114 -12.28 34.97 -5.87
CA GLN A 114 -10.90 34.71 -5.44
C GLN A 114 -9.86 35.36 -6.37
N VAL A 115 -10.18 35.49 -7.66
CA VAL A 115 -9.27 36.09 -8.64
C VAL A 115 -9.06 37.57 -8.32
N GLU A 116 -10.13 38.30 -8.00
CA GLU A 116 -10.01 39.70 -7.60
C GLU A 116 -9.38 39.86 -6.21
N ILE A 117 -9.62 38.93 -5.28
CA ILE A 117 -8.91 38.89 -3.98
C ILE A 117 -7.41 38.74 -4.19
N ASP A 118 -6.96 37.81 -5.04
CA ASP A 118 -5.54 37.58 -5.30
C ASP A 118 -4.88 38.81 -5.94
N ARG A 119 -5.60 39.50 -6.83
CA ARG A 119 -5.17 40.77 -7.41
C ARG A 119 -5.05 41.87 -6.35
N LEU A 120 -6.09 42.08 -5.55
CA LEU A 120 -6.10 43.09 -4.47
C LEU A 120 -5.05 42.78 -3.39
N ASN A 121 -4.79 41.50 -3.12
CA ASN A 121 -3.79 41.06 -2.16
C ASN A 121 -2.39 41.61 -2.51
N LEU A 122 -2.03 41.61 -3.80
CA LEU A 122 -0.78 42.20 -4.27
C LEU A 122 -0.79 43.73 -4.16
N LEU A 123 -1.91 44.37 -4.52
CA LEU A 123 -2.05 45.82 -4.50
C LEU A 123 -2.08 46.41 -3.09
N MET A 124 -2.63 45.68 -2.12
CA MET A 124 -2.76 46.13 -0.73
C MET A 124 -1.56 45.75 0.15
N ALA A 125 -0.84 44.67 -0.16
CA ALA A 125 0.22 44.16 0.72
C ALA A 125 1.35 45.17 0.96
N LYS A 126 1.90 45.80 -0.09
CA LYS A 126 3.00 46.77 0.05
C LYS A 126 2.56 48.05 0.78
N PRO A 127 1.41 48.69 0.43
CA PRO A 127 0.91 49.84 1.18
C PRO A 127 0.62 49.52 2.65
N LEU A 128 0.04 48.35 2.96
CA LEU A 128 -0.23 47.92 4.34
C LEU A 128 1.06 47.81 5.14
N LEU A 129 2.10 47.23 4.55
CA LEU A 129 3.40 47.15 5.20
C LEU A 129 4.07 48.51 5.34
N ALA A 130 3.96 49.40 4.35
CA ALA A 130 4.51 50.74 4.42
C ALA A 130 3.89 51.53 5.59
N VAL A 131 2.56 51.51 5.70
CA VAL A 131 1.84 52.16 6.80
C VAL A 131 2.19 51.53 8.14
N SER A 132 2.11 50.20 8.26
CA SER A 132 2.45 49.47 9.49
C SER A 132 3.90 49.72 9.92
N SER A 133 4.86 49.77 8.99
CA SER A 133 6.27 50.06 9.31
C SER A 133 6.45 51.48 9.83
N ILE A 134 5.80 52.47 9.24
CA ILE A 134 5.85 53.86 9.72
C ILE A 134 5.24 53.97 11.12
N GLU A 135 4.08 53.35 11.35
CA GLU A 135 3.43 53.35 12.68
C GLU A 135 4.32 52.70 13.74
N GLN A 136 4.97 51.58 13.41
CA GLN A 136 5.91 50.91 14.30
C GLN A 136 7.17 51.75 14.57
N ALA A 137 7.68 52.48 13.57
CA ALA A 137 8.79 53.42 13.76
C ALA A 137 8.42 54.57 14.70
N LEU A 138 7.19 55.09 14.60
CA LEU A 138 6.71 56.16 15.49
C LEU A 138 6.55 55.69 16.94
N ALA A 139 6.25 54.40 17.14
CA ALA A 139 6.15 53.79 18.46
C ALA A 139 7.52 53.41 19.08
N ASP A 140 8.57 53.22 18.27
CA ASP A 140 9.90 52.79 18.71
C ASP A 140 11.04 53.65 18.10
N PRO A 141 11.73 54.49 18.91
CA PRO A 141 12.81 55.35 18.45
C PRO A 141 13.97 54.61 17.76
N ALA A 142 14.22 53.34 18.09
CA ALA A 142 15.28 52.56 17.46
C ALA A 142 14.92 52.17 16.02
N LYS A 143 13.64 51.90 15.74
CA LYS A 143 13.13 51.57 14.40
C LYS A 143 13.02 52.82 13.51
N ALA A 144 12.73 53.98 14.09
CA ALA A 144 12.65 55.26 13.36
C ALA A 144 13.94 55.62 12.62
N ALA A 145 15.11 55.40 13.25
CA ALA A 145 16.42 55.69 12.65
C ALA A 145 16.76 54.77 11.47
N GLN A 146 16.26 53.53 11.50
CA GLN A 146 16.49 52.51 10.46
C GLN A 146 15.57 52.73 9.24
N LEU A 147 14.34 53.22 9.47
CA LEU A 147 13.36 53.52 8.44
C LEU A 147 13.63 54.83 7.69
N GLY A 148 14.22 55.83 8.35
CA GLY A 148 14.55 57.12 7.71
C GLY A 148 15.50 57.01 6.51
N SER A 149 16.38 56.01 6.48
CA SER A 149 17.24 55.72 5.32
C SER A 149 16.52 54.99 4.18
N ALA A 150 15.51 54.17 4.49
CA ALA A 150 14.75 53.39 3.50
C ALA A 150 13.66 54.22 2.78
N PHE A 151 13.15 55.27 3.44
CA PHE A 151 12.09 56.14 2.90
C PHE A 151 12.67 57.45 2.34
N GLY A 152 13.70 57.35 1.50
CA GLY A 152 14.23 58.49 0.74
C GLY A 152 14.89 59.60 1.57
N GLY A 153 15.35 59.31 2.80
CA GLY A 153 16.00 60.30 3.68
C GLY A 153 15.06 61.15 4.52
N PHE A 154 13.77 60.77 4.63
CA PHE A 154 12.80 61.44 5.49
C PHE A 154 13.06 61.08 6.97
N ASP A 155 13.62 62.03 7.73
CA ASP A 155 14.00 61.83 9.14
C ASP A 155 12.77 61.94 10.05
N LEU A 156 12.13 60.81 10.32
CA LEU A 156 10.98 60.67 11.22
C LEU A 156 11.30 61.12 12.66
N GLY A 157 12.58 61.25 13.05
CA GLY A 157 12.99 61.69 14.38
C GLY A 157 12.92 63.22 14.61
N LYS A 158 12.70 64.02 13.56
CA LYS A 158 12.67 65.49 13.63
C LYS A 158 11.26 66.09 13.55
N LEU A 159 10.24 65.26 13.66
CA LEU A 159 8.85 65.71 13.60
C LEU A 159 8.46 66.51 14.85
N PRO A 160 7.74 67.64 14.71
CA PRO A 160 7.19 68.38 15.85
C PRO A 160 6.24 67.49 16.68
N PRO A 161 6.29 67.55 18.02
CA PRO A 161 5.43 66.73 18.86
C PRO A 161 3.95 67.03 18.59
N GLY A 162 3.17 66.01 18.22
CA GLY A 162 1.73 66.09 17.98
C GLY A 162 1.29 66.23 16.53
N MET A 163 2.22 66.24 15.56
CA MET A 163 1.88 66.26 14.12
C MET A 163 1.71 64.84 13.56
N ASP A 164 0.58 64.58 12.89
CA ASP A 164 0.34 63.30 12.24
C ASP A 164 1.19 63.17 10.95
N VAL A 165 2.03 62.15 10.92
CA VAL A 165 3.00 61.91 9.84
C VAL A 165 2.32 61.64 8.52
N PHE A 166 1.20 60.93 8.54
CA PHE A 166 0.47 60.60 7.31
C PHE A 166 -0.19 61.82 6.68
N THR A 167 -0.63 62.78 7.50
CA THR A 167 -1.13 64.08 7.02
C THR A 167 -0.04 64.89 6.31
N LEU A 168 1.20 64.86 6.82
CA LEU A 168 2.36 65.48 6.17
C LEU A 168 2.74 64.78 4.87
N LEU A 169 2.78 63.45 4.87
CA LEU A 169 3.10 62.66 3.68
C LEU A 169 2.07 62.91 2.58
N GLY A 170 0.79 63.00 2.91
CA GLY A 170 -0.27 63.35 1.95
C GLY A 170 -0.19 64.77 1.36
N GLN A 171 0.62 65.67 1.94
CA GLN A 171 0.82 67.05 1.46
C GLN A 171 2.13 67.22 0.65
N LEU A 172 2.95 66.17 0.54
CA LEU A 172 4.18 66.23 -0.24
C LEU A 172 3.90 66.36 -1.75
N PRO A 173 4.79 67.02 -2.53
CA PRO A 173 4.69 67.04 -3.99
C PRO A 173 4.66 65.62 -4.56
N ALA A 174 3.83 65.38 -5.58
CA ALA A 174 3.65 64.07 -6.21
C ALA A 174 4.97 63.39 -6.63
N ALA A 175 5.98 64.18 -7.03
CA ALA A 175 7.30 63.67 -7.39
C ALA A 175 8.08 63.06 -6.20
N GLN A 176 7.94 63.62 -4.99
CA GLN A 176 8.58 63.08 -3.78
C GLN A 176 7.85 61.85 -3.26
N LEU A 177 6.51 61.84 -3.35
CA LEU A 177 5.70 60.66 -3.04
C LEU A 177 6.04 59.49 -3.96
N ALA A 178 6.13 59.74 -5.28
CA ALA A 178 6.50 58.72 -6.27
C ALA A 178 7.91 58.16 -6.04
N GLN A 179 8.86 59.01 -5.63
CA GLN A 179 10.21 58.57 -5.28
C GLN A 179 10.23 57.70 -4.03
N MET A 180 9.41 58.04 -3.02
CA MET A 180 9.29 57.28 -1.79
C MET A 180 8.60 55.93 -2.03
N THR A 181 7.49 55.89 -2.79
CA THR A 181 6.83 54.62 -3.17
C THR A 181 7.75 53.73 -3.98
N ALA A 182 8.54 54.29 -4.91
CA ALA A 182 9.51 53.52 -5.69
C ALA A 182 10.63 52.93 -4.81
N ALA A 183 11.10 53.66 -3.79
CA ALA A 183 12.09 53.15 -2.84
C ALA A 183 11.52 52.02 -1.96
N ILE A 184 10.27 52.18 -1.51
CA ILE A 184 9.53 51.15 -0.77
C ILE A 184 9.31 49.90 -1.63
N ASP A 185 8.92 50.09 -2.89
CA ASP A 185 8.75 49.00 -3.85
C ASP A 185 10.05 48.24 -4.03
N GLN A 186 11.18 48.92 -4.19
CA GLN A 186 12.49 48.30 -4.37
C GLN A 186 12.94 47.51 -3.13
N GLU A 187 12.70 48.01 -1.92
CA GLU A 187 12.98 47.28 -0.67
C GLU A 187 12.11 46.02 -0.54
N PHE A 188 10.81 46.12 -0.86
CA PHE A 188 9.90 44.97 -0.78
C PHE A 188 10.06 43.98 -1.94
N GLU A 189 10.56 44.41 -3.10
CA GLU A 189 10.84 43.55 -4.25
C GLU A 189 11.95 42.53 -3.93
N VAL A 190 12.91 42.89 -3.07
CA VAL A 190 13.95 41.97 -2.56
C VAL A 190 13.37 40.84 -1.72
N LEU A 191 12.23 41.06 -1.05
CA LEU A 191 11.56 40.06 -0.22
C LEU A 191 10.63 39.14 -1.04
N GLY A 192 10.22 39.56 -2.23
CA GLY A 192 9.31 38.82 -3.11
C GLY A 192 7.85 38.88 -2.67
N ASP A 193 6.94 38.89 -3.64
CA ASP A 193 5.50 39.19 -3.44
C ASP A 193 4.79 38.33 -2.39
N LYS A 194 5.14 37.04 -2.29
CA LYS A 194 4.54 36.12 -1.29
C LYS A 194 4.91 36.48 0.15
N MET A 195 6.17 36.88 0.39
CA MET A 195 6.60 37.29 1.73
C MET A 195 5.99 38.62 2.13
N VAL A 196 5.91 39.55 1.18
CA VAL A 196 5.24 40.86 1.37
C VAL A 196 3.77 40.64 1.74
N ALA A 197 3.04 39.82 0.99
CA ALA A 197 1.65 39.48 1.30
C ALA A 197 1.51 38.83 2.69
N GLN A 198 2.38 37.88 3.04
CA GLN A 198 2.34 37.21 4.33
C GLN A 198 2.66 38.14 5.50
N ALA A 199 3.62 39.06 5.35
CA ALA A 199 3.93 40.05 6.37
C ALA A 199 2.77 41.06 6.54
N ALA A 200 2.09 41.42 5.44
CA ALA A 200 0.94 42.31 5.48
C ALA A 200 -0.26 41.73 6.26
N VAL A 201 -0.40 40.40 6.32
CA VAL A 201 -1.44 39.74 7.13
C VAL A 201 -1.37 40.14 8.61
N ALA A 202 -0.16 40.38 9.15
CA ALA A 202 0.00 40.85 10.52
C ALA A 202 -0.58 42.27 10.71
N ALA A 203 -0.45 43.14 9.70
CA ALA A 203 -1.04 44.47 9.70
C ALA A 203 -2.58 44.39 9.62
N VAL A 204 -3.12 43.50 8.79
CA VAL A 204 -4.58 43.26 8.73
C VAL A 204 -5.12 42.76 10.08
N LYS A 205 -4.40 41.86 10.75
CA LYS A 205 -4.77 41.41 12.10
C LYS A 205 -4.79 42.55 13.12
N ALA A 206 -3.82 43.45 13.06
CA ALA A 206 -3.79 44.65 13.91
C ALA A 206 -4.99 45.56 13.61
N GLU A 207 -5.34 45.72 12.33
CA GLU A 207 -6.51 46.49 11.90
C GLU A 207 -7.82 45.86 12.39
N TYR A 208 -7.99 44.54 12.32
CA TYR A 208 -9.16 43.85 12.90
C TYR A 208 -9.30 44.09 14.40
N LYS A 209 -8.17 44.09 15.13
CA LYS A 209 -8.18 44.44 16.55
C LYS A 209 -8.58 45.91 16.79
N ALA A 210 -8.14 46.82 15.91
CA ALA A 210 -8.50 48.24 15.98
C ALA A 210 -9.98 48.50 15.62
N LEU A 211 -10.54 47.69 14.71
CA LEU A 211 -11.97 47.68 14.37
C LEU A 211 -12.86 47.18 15.52
N GLY A 212 -12.28 46.56 16.55
CA GLY A 212 -12.98 45.96 17.68
C GLY A 212 -13.51 44.55 17.40
N MET A 213 -12.99 43.88 16.37
CA MET A 213 -13.36 42.49 16.05
C MET A 213 -12.75 41.52 17.08
N ASP A 214 -13.49 40.45 17.40
CA ASP A 214 -12.97 39.35 18.20
C ASP A 214 -12.05 38.47 17.36
N THR A 215 -10.75 38.79 17.38
CA THR A 215 -9.72 38.06 16.65
C THR A 215 -9.54 36.63 17.14
N ASP A 216 -9.86 36.35 18.41
CA ASP A 216 -9.74 35.01 18.98
C ASP A 216 -10.88 34.11 18.48
N GLN A 217 -12.09 34.67 18.37
CA GLN A 217 -13.22 33.99 17.75
C GLN A 217 -12.97 33.72 16.26
N LEU A 218 -12.41 34.68 15.53
CA LEU A 218 -12.05 34.52 14.11
C LEU A 218 -11.04 33.38 13.92
N GLN A 219 -9.99 33.36 14.74
CA GLN A 219 -9.01 32.27 14.77
C GLN A 219 -9.65 30.91 15.06
N ASN A 220 -10.46 30.82 16.13
CA ASN A 220 -11.10 29.57 16.53
C ASN A 220 -12.07 29.04 15.48
N ASN A 221 -12.87 29.92 14.85
CA ASN A 221 -13.79 29.53 13.79
C ASN A 221 -13.04 28.97 12.57
N TYR A 222 -11.93 29.60 12.19
CA TYR A 222 -11.09 29.08 11.11
C TYR A 222 -10.53 27.70 11.44
N ILE A 223 -9.91 27.54 12.62
CA ILE A 223 -9.34 26.25 13.07
C ILE A 223 -10.40 25.16 13.13
N LEU A 224 -11.59 25.45 13.67
CA LEU A 224 -12.69 24.49 13.77
C LEU A 224 -13.26 24.11 12.40
N ASN A 225 -13.36 25.06 11.46
CA ASN A 225 -13.83 24.78 10.11
C ASN A 225 -12.84 23.89 9.34
N VAL A 226 -11.56 24.28 9.30
CA VAL A 226 -10.50 23.51 8.62
C VAL A 226 -10.27 22.16 9.30
N GLY A 227 -10.29 22.13 10.64
CA GLY A 227 -10.23 20.89 11.43
C GLY A 227 -11.45 19.98 11.22
N GLY A 228 -12.64 20.56 11.06
CA GLY A 228 -13.86 19.82 10.70
C GLY A 228 -13.75 19.12 9.35
N TRP A 229 -13.22 19.81 8.34
CA TRP A 229 -12.91 19.21 7.04
C TRP A 229 -11.87 18.09 7.15
N MET A 230 -10.81 18.30 7.93
CA MET A 230 -9.78 17.27 8.18
C MET A 230 -10.37 16.02 8.84
N LEU A 231 -11.27 16.17 9.81
CA LEU A 231 -11.99 15.05 10.43
C LEU A 231 -12.93 14.34 9.45
N LEU A 232 -13.64 15.09 8.61
CA LEU A 232 -14.53 14.52 7.59
C LEU A 232 -13.73 13.66 6.59
N LEU A 233 -12.61 14.18 6.08
CA LEU A 233 -11.73 13.44 5.16
C LEU A 233 -11.14 12.19 5.82
N THR A 234 -10.76 12.29 7.09
CA THR A 234 -10.28 11.13 7.87
C THR A 234 -11.38 10.07 7.99
N LEU A 235 -12.63 10.47 8.27
CA LEU A 235 -13.76 9.54 8.36
C LEU A 235 -14.04 8.86 7.01
N LEU A 236 -13.98 9.60 5.91
CA LEU A 236 -14.12 9.05 4.55
C LEU A 236 -12.99 8.07 4.21
N SER A 237 -11.75 8.38 4.62
CA SER A 237 -10.60 7.47 4.48
C SER A 237 -10.80 6.17 5.27
N VAL A 238 -11.31 6.25 6.50
CA VAL A 238 -11.66 5.08 7.33
C VAL A 238 -12.74 4.21 6.66
N ILE A 239 -13.80 4.83 6.11
CA ILE A 239 -14.84 4.10 5.38
C ILE A 239 -14.25 3.38 4.17
N CYS A 240 -13.41 4.07 3.37
CA CYS A 240 -12.71 3.45 2.24
C CYS A 240 -11.86 2.26 2.69
N THR A 241 -11.08 2.43 3.77
CA THR A 241 -10.21 1.39 4.33
C THR A 241 -10.99 0.14 4.74
N ILE A 242 -12.14 0.31 5.40
CA ILE A 242 -13.00 -0.80 5.83
C ILE A 242 -13.59 -1.52 4.63
N ILE A 243 -14.13 -0.79 3.65
CA ILE A 243 -14.73 -1.38 2.44
C ILE A 243 -13.67 -2.13 1.64
N VAL A 244 -12.49 -1.53 1.43
CA VAL A 244 -11.36 -2.19 0.76
C VAL A 244 -10.94 -3.45 1.52
N GLY A 245 -10.88 -3.40 2.86
CA GLY A 245 -10.59 -4.57 3.69
C GLY A 245 -11.58 -5.71 3.48
N PHE A 246 -12.88 -5.41 3.43
CA PHE A 246 -13.94 -6.37 3.15
C PHE A 246 -13.85 -6.94 1.73
N LEU A 247 -13.68 -6.09 0.72
CA LEU A 247 -13.55 -6.50 -0.68
C LEU A 247 -12.30 -7.39 -0.87
N ALA A 248 -11.15 -6.98 -0.32
CA ALA A 248 -9.92 -7.74 -0.38
C ALA A 248 -10.07 -9.13 0.25
N ALA A 249 -10.72 -9.23 1.42
CA ALA A 249 -11.00 -10.50 2.08
C ALA A 249 -11.92 -11.40 1.23
N LYS A 250 -12.97 -10.83 0.63
CA LYS A 250 -13.90 -11.57 -0.23
C LYS A 250 -13.25 -12.07 -1.51
N ILE A 251 -12.43 -11.23 -2.16
CA ILE A 251 -11.65 -11.59 -3.36
C ILE A 251 -10.68 -12.72 -3.01
N ALA A 252 -9.86 -12.55 -1.96
CA ALA A 252 -8.84 -13.51 -1.58
C ALA A 252 -9.44 -14.86 -1.17
N ALA A 253 -10.47 -14.86 -0.30
CA ALA A 253 -11.13 -16.09 0.15
C ALA A 253 -11.90 -16.78 -0.99
N GLY A 254 -12.58 -16.03 -1.85
CA GLY A 254 -13.28 -16.55 -3.03
C GLY A 254 -12.30 -17.22 -4.00
N MET A 255 -11.21 -16.54 -4.33
CA MET A 255 -10.14 -17.08 -5.18
C MET A 255 -9.55 -18.36 -4.59
N ALA A 256 -9.26 -18.37 -3.29
CA ALA A 256 -8.72 -19.54 -2.59
C ALA A 256 -9.70 -20.72 -2.58
N ARG A 257 -10.99 -20.46 -2.39
CA ARG A 257 -12.05 -21.48 -2.47
C ARG A 257 -12.10 -22.11 -3.85
N ASP A 258 -12.10 -21.30 -4.90
CA ASP A 258 -12.22 -21.77 -6.28
C ASP A 258 -10.97 -22.55 -6.70
N ILE A 259 -9.77 -22.06 -6.36
CA ILE A 259 -8.52 -22.80 -6.58
C ILE A 259 -8.53 -24.13 -5.83
N ARG A 260 -8.93 -24.14 -4.55
CA ARG A 260 -8.93 -25.36 -3.74
C ARG A 260 -9.87 -26.41 -4.31
N ARG A 261 -11.07 -26.01 -4.72
CA ARG A 261 -12.05 -26.90 -5.36
C ARG A 261 -11.49 -27.51 -6.64
N ASP A 262 -10.96 -26.68 -7.53
CA ASP A 262 -10.48 -27.14 -8.83
C ASP A 262 -9.24 -28.04 -8.70
N VAL A 263 -8.33 -27.73 -7.77
CA VAL A 263 -7.17 -28.58 -7.47
C VAL A 263 -7.63 -29.92 -6.91
N PHE A 264 -8.60 -29.91 -5.99
CA PHE A 264 -9.13 -31.13 -5.39
C PHE A 264 -9.81 -32.02 -6.45
N GLN A 265 -10.69 -31.46 -7.27
CA GLN A 265 -11.33 -32.18 -8.39
C GLN A 265 -10.30 -32.73 -9.38
N LYS A 266 -9.24 -31.98 -9.67
CA LYS A 266 -8.16 -32.44 -10.54
C LYS A 266 -7.41 -33.63 -9.94
N VAL A 267 -7.11 -33.59 -8.65
CA VAL A 267 -6.45 -34.70 -7.93
C VAL A 267 -7.34 -35.94 -7.86
N GLU A 268 -8.65 -35.80 -7.73
CA GLU A 268 -9.59 -36.94 -7.78
C GLU A 268 -9.61 -37.63 -9.16
N SER A 269 -9.27 -36.91 -10.24
CA SER A 269 -9.19 -37.48 -11.59
C SER A 269 -7.89 -38.24 -11.90
N TYR A 270 -6.93 -38.24 -10.98
CA TYR A 270 -5.62 -38.85 -11.20
C TYR A 270 -5.62 -40.37 -11.01
N SER A 271 -4.81 -41.03 -11.85
CA SER A 271 -4.45 -42.44 -11.69
C SER A 271 -3.24 -42.57 -10.76
N ASN A 272 -2.88 -43.82 -10.43
CA ASN A 272 -1.70 -44.07 -9.61
C ASN A 272 -0.41 -43.53 -10.26
N THR A 273 -0.36 -43.42 -11.58
CA THR A 273 0.77 -42.81 -12.33
C THR A 273 1.04 -41.37 -11.89
N GLU A 274 0.00 -40.54 -11.77
CA GLU A 274 0.18 -39.15 -11.34
C GLU A 274 0.46 -39.05 -9.84
N PHE A 275 -0.12 -39.94 -9.02
CA PHE A 275 0.22 -40.03 -7.60
C PHE A 275 1.68 -40.39 -7.38
N ASP A 276 2.26 -41.26 -8.20
CA ASP A 276 3.69 -41.58 -8.15
C ASP A 276 4.56 -40.39 -8.59
N LYS A 277 4.13 -39.65 -9.62
CA LYS A 277 4.83 -38.43 -10.08
C LYS A 277 4.85 -37.33 -9.02
N PHE A 278 3.72 -37.03 -8.39
CA PHE A 278 3.60 -35.92 -7.45
C PHE A 278 3.87 -36.30 -6.01
N SER A 279 3.62 -37.55 -5.61
CA SER A 279 3.45 -38.04 -4.24
C SER A 279 2.21 -37.49 -3.52
N THR A 280 1.54 -38.34 -2.73
CA THR A 280 0.39 -37.96 -1.90
C THR A 280 0.72 -36.81 -0.95
N ALA A 281 1.91 -36.82 -0.32
CA ALA A 281 2.33 -35.78 0.62
C ALA A 281 2.44 -34.39 -0.04
N SER A 282 3.01 -34.33 -1.25
CA SER A 282 3.09 -33.08 -2.02
C SER A 282 1.69 -32.56 -2.35
N LEU A 283 0.80 -33.43 -2.84
CA LEU A 283 -0.58 -33.03 -3.20
C LEU A 283 -1.36 -32.49 -2.00
N ILE A 284 -1.16 -33.04 -0.80
CA ILE A 284 -1.73 -32.51 0.45
C ILE A 284 -1.22 -31.09 0.70
N THR A 285 0.10 -30.87 0.65
CA THR A 285 0.68 -29.53 0.90
C THR A 285 0.27 -28.50 -0.17
N ARG A 286 0.14 -28.91 -1.43
CA ARG A 286 -0.33 -28.06 -2.53
C ARG A 286 -1.79 -27.65 -2.29
N THR A 287 -2.67 -28.57 -1.94
CA THR A 287 -4.11 -28.30 -1.69
C THR A 287 -4.36 -27.45 -0.43
N THR A 288 -3.43 -27.47 0.52
CA THR A 288 -3.53 -26.75 1.80
C THR A 288 -2.67 -25.49 1.83
N ASN A 289 -1.38 -25.63 2.10
CA ASN A 289 -0.41 -24.55 2.34
C ASN A 289 -0.21 -23.64 1.13
N ASP A 290 -0.14 -24.19 -0.09
CA ASP A 290 0.12 -23.37 -1.26
C ASP A 290 -1.09 -22.48 -1.57
N VAL A 291 -2.31 -23.03 -1.46
CA VAL A 291 -3.55 -22.24 -1.59
C VAL A 291 -3.63 -21.12 -0.55
N THR A 292 -3.28 -21.39 0.72
CA THR A 292 -3.30 -20.35 1.77
C THR A 292 -2.24 -19.28 1.54
N GLN A 293 -1.06 -19.62 1.03
CA GLN A 293 -0.06 -18.61 0.63
C GLN A 293 -0.58 -17.71 -0.49
N ILE A 294 -1.20 -18.29 -1.52
CA ILE A 294 -1.82 -17.53 -2.61
C ILE A 294 -2.95 -16.64 -2.10
N GLN A 295 -3.77 -17.13 -1.16
CA GLN A 295 -4.82 -16.35 -0.51
C GLN A 295 -4.24 -15.13 0.22
N MET A 296 -3.20 -15.33 1.04
CA MET A 296 -2.56 -14.23 1.78
C MET A 296 -1.96 -13.18 0.84
N VAL A 297 -1.34 -13.60 -0.26
CA VAL A 297 -0.81 -12.66 -1.26
C VAL A 297 -1.92 -11.93 -1.98
N ALA A 298 -3.01 -12.59 -2.39
CA ALA A 298 -4.15 -11.88 -2.98
C ALA A 298 -4.70 -10.79 -2.04
N LEU A 299 -4.81 -11.08 -0.73
CA LEU A 299 -5.24 -10.12 0.27
C LEU A 299 -4.29 -8.92 0.37
N MET A 300 -2.98 -9.17 0.45
CA MET A 300 -1.95 -8.12 0.53
C MET A 300 -1.85 -7.32 -0.77
N MET A 301 -2.01 -7.96 -1.93
CA MET A 301 -1.99 -7.32 -3.23
C MET A 301 -3.07 -6.23 -3.30
N VAL A 302 -4.30 -6.57 -2.92
CA VAL A 302 -5.39 -5.58 -2.91
C VAL A 302 -5.10 -4.47 -1.90
N ARG A 303 -4.76 -4.80 -0.64
CA ARG A 303 -4.69 -3.78 0.43
C ARG A 303 -3.43 -2.92 0.45
N MET A 304 -2.26 -3.52 0.24
CA MET A 304 -0.96 -2.87 0.45
C MET A 304 -0.27 -2.56 -0.87
N VAL A 305 -0.28 -3.50 -1.81
CA VAL A 305 0.50 -3.38 -3.05
C VAL A 305 -0.03 -2.29 -3.97
N PHE A 306 -1.35 -2.15 -4.09
CA PHE A 306 -1.91 -1.02 -4.83
C PHE A 306 -1.83 0.30 -4.06
N TYR A 307 -1.94 0.25 -2.73
CA TYR A 307 -1.93 1.45 -1.88
C TYR A 307 -0.57 2.14 -1.82
N ALA A 308 0.52 1.38 -1.65
CA ALA A 308 1.85 1.94 -1.44
C ALA A 308 2.34 2.81 -2.61
N PRO A 309 2.24 2.41 -3.89
CA PRO A 309 2.56 3.29 -5.02
C PRO A 309 1.69 4.56 -5.06
N LEU A 310 0.40 4.47 -4.71
CA LEU A 310 -0.51 5.61 -4.73
C LEU A 310 -0.08 6.68 -3.72
N ILE A 311 0.24 6.26 -2.49
CA ILE A 311 0.76 7.18 -1.46
C ILE A 311 2.17 7.67 -1.81
N GLY A 312 3.06 6.79 -2.25
CA GLY A 312 4.44 7.15 -2.58
C GLY A 312 4.53 8.16 -3.73
N ILE A 313 3.83 7.88 -4.83
CA ILE A 313 3.78 8.78 -6.00
C ILE A 313 2.98 10.04 -5.66
N GLY A 314 1.83 9.92 -5.01
CA GLY A 314 1.01 11.07 -4.65
C GLY A 314 1.71 12.02 -3.66
N GLY A 315 2.44 11.49 -2.69
CA GLY A 315 3.28 12.26 -1.77
C GLY A 315 4.42 12.97 -2.50
N LEU A 316 5.07 12.30 -3.45
CA LEU A 316 6.10 12.91 -4.27
C LEU A 316 5.53 14.06 -5.12
N ILE A 317 4.35 13.87 -5.73
CA ILE A 317 3.65 14.92 -6.49
C ILE A 317 3.35 16.13 -5.58
N LYS A 318 2.84 15.91 -4.37
CA LYS A 318 2.55 16.98 -3.40
C LYS A 318 3.78 17.77 -2.99
N VAL A 319 4.90 17.09 -2.79
CA VAL A 319 6.17 17.73 -2.44
C VAL A 319 6.71 18.56 -3.61
N LEU A 320 6.71 18.00 -4.82
CA LEU A 320 7.22 18.68 -6.01
C LEU A 320 6.33 19.86 -6.44
N ALA A 321 5.02 19.78 -6.23
CA ALA A 321 4.08 20.86 -6.56
C ALA A 321 4.26 22.13 -5.69
N ASN A 322 4.85 22.00 -4.50
CA ASN A 322 5.06 23.12 -3.59
C ASN A 322 6.42 23.84 -3.80
N ASP A 323 7.17 23.52 -4.87
CA ASP A 323 8.49 24.08 -5.21
C ASP A 323 9.45 24.14 -4.00
N SER A 324 9.33 23.18 -3.09
CA SER A 324 10.07 23.25 -1.83
C SER A 324 11.55 22.96 -2.05
N PRO A 325 12.46 23.80 -1.53
CA PRO A 325 13.91 23.59 -1.61
C PRO A 325 14.37 22.35 -0.82
N LEU A 326 13.48 21.72 -0.04
CA LEU A 326 13.75 20.52 0.73
C LEU A 326 13.55 19.21 -0.07
N SER A 327 12.97 19.28 -1.28
CA SER A 327 12.58 18.10 -2.07
C SER A 327 13.72 17.11 -2.34
N TRP A 328 14.96 17.60 -2.47
CA TRP A 328 16.14 16.76 -2.69
C TRP A 328 16.45 15.84 -1.50
N LEU A 329 16.09 16.21 -0.27
CA LEU A 329 16.28 15.38 0.92
C LEU A 329 15.48 14.08 0.83
N ILE A 330 14.25 14.15 0.31
CA ILE A 330 13.40 12.98 0.11
C ILE A 330 14.01 12.07 -0.97
N GLY A 331 14.45 12.66 -2.09
CA GLY A 331 15.13 11.90 -3.15
C GLY A 331 16.37 11.17 -2.64
N LEU A 332 17.20 11.84 -1.83
CA LEU A 332 18.37 11.23 -1.19
C LEU A 332 17.98 10.12 -0.22
N ALA A 333 16.98 10.33 0.64
CA ALA A 333 16.52 9.31 1.59
C ALA A 333 15.97 8.08 0.89
N VAL A 334 15.15 8.25 -0.16
CA VAL A 334 14.63 7.15 -0.99
C VAL A 334 15.78 6.39 -1.65
N LEU A 335 16.79 7.09 -2.18
CA LEU A 335 17.96 6.45 -2.78
C LEU A 335 18.75 5.62 -1.75
N VAL A 336 18.99 6.18 -0.56
CA VAL A 336 19.67 5.48 0.54
C VAL A 336 18.87 4.24 0.97
N LEU A 337 17.54 4.34 1.05
CA LEU A 337 16.67 3.21 1.37
C LEU A 337 16.72 2.12 0.31
N ILE A 338 16.56 2.47 -0.96
CA ILE A 338 16.63 1.51 -2.06
C ILE A 338 17.99 0.81 -2.07
N SER A 339 19.08 1.56 -1.86
CA SER A 339 20.43 1.01 -1.74
C SER A 339 20.54 0.00 -0.59
N LEU A 340 20.08 0.39 0.62
CA LEU A 340 20.06 -0.48 1.78
C LEU A 340 19.28 -1.77 1.53
N ILE A 341 18.05 -1.64 1.03
CA ILE A 341 17.16 -2.76 0.74
C ILE A 341 17.82 -3.67 -0.30
N SER A 342 18.34 -3.11 -1.39
CA SER A 342 19.01 -3.89 -2.44
C SER A 342 20.20 -4.68 -1.91
N VAL A 343 21.05 -4.07 -1.07
CA VAL A 343 22.19 -4.74 -0.43
C VAL A 343 21.70 -5.88 0.46
N VAL A 344 20.76 -5.62 1.37
CA VAL A 344 20.19 -6.65 2.26
C VAL A 344 19.61 -7.81 1.47
N PHE A 345 18.82 -7.54 0.43
CA PHE A 345 18.21 -8.58 -0.39
C PHE A 345 19.25 -9.40 -1.16
N SER A 346 20.28 -8.76 -1.72
CA SER A 346 21.35 -9.44 -2.45
C SER A 346 22.09 -10.47 -1.56
N LEU A 347 22.23 -10.16 -0.26
CA LEU A 347 22.87 -11.04 0.72
C LEU A 347 21.91 -12.09 1.29
N ALA A 348 20.65 -11.70 1.53
CA ALA A 348 19.65 -12.55 2.18
C ALA A 348 19.09 -13.64 1.24
N LEU A 349 18.71 -13.28 0.01
CA LEU A 349 18.06 -14.19 -0.95
C LEU A 349 18.81 -15.51 -1.18
N PRO A 350 20.13 -15.53 -1.46
CA PRO A 350 20.83 -16.80 -1.67
C PRO A 350 20.83 -17.67 -0.41
N LYS A 351 20.96 -17.06 0.78
CA LYS A 351 20.90 -17.78 2.06
C LYS A 351 19.50 -18.31 2.35
N PHE A 352 18.45 -17.53 2.08
CA PHE A 352 17.07 -18.00 2.16
C PHE A 352 16.80 -19.19 1.23
N LYS A 353 17.37 -19.22 0.01
CA LYS A 353 17.25 -20.40 -0.87
C LYS A 353 17.96 -21.62 -0.28
N SER A 354 19.09 -21.42 0.41
CA SER A 354 19.83 -22.53 1.04
C SER A 354 19.14 -23.13 2.26
N ILE A 355 18.31 -22.36 2.98
CA ILE A 355 17.67 -22.81 4.22
C ILE A 355 16.78 -24.04 3.98
N GLN A 356 16.07 -24.09 2.84
CA GLN A 356 15.18 -25.20 2.51
C GLN A 356 15.97 -26.51 2.40
N LYS A 357 17.12 -26.48 1.71
CA LYS A 357 17.99 -27.66 1.57
C LYS A 357 18.53 -28.14 2.92
N LEU A 358 18.82 -27.23 3.85
CA LEU A 358 19.29 -27.56 5.20
C LEU A 358 18.17 -28.16 6.06
N VAL A 359 16.96 -27.62 5.95
CA VAL A 359 15.75 -28.18 6.59
C VAL A 359 15.46 -29.59 6.05
N ASP A 360 15.59 -29.80 4.74
CA ASP A 360 15.40 -31.12 4.14
C ASP A 360 16.45 -32.12 4.65
N ARG A 361 17.72 -31.67 4.80
CA ARG A 361 18.81 -32.51 5.32
C ARG A 361 18.61 -32.91 6.78
N ILE A 362 18.25 -31.98 7.68
CA ILE A 362 18.00 -32.32 9.09
C ILE A 362 16.80 -33.26 9.23
N ASN A 363 15.74 -33.04 8.44
CA ASN A 363 14.57 -33.93 8.41
C ASN A 363 14.92 -35.32 7.87
N LEU A 364 15.82 -35.42 6.89
CA LEU A 364 16.31 -36.70 6.38
C LEU A 364 17.05 -37.48 7.46
N VAL A 365 18.04 -36.87 8.13
CA VAL A 365 18.80 -37.53 9.21
C VAL A 365 17.88 -37.95 10.36
N ALA A 366 16.93 -37.09 10.76
CA ALA A 366 15.95 -37.44 11.78
C ALA A 366 15.10 -38.66 11.40
N ARG A 367 14.65 -38.73 10.14
CA ARG A 367 13.82 -39.84 9.64
C ARG A 367 14.60 -41.15 9.56
N GLU A 368 15.85 -41.10 9.09
CA GLU A 368 16.76 -42.25 9.08
C GLU A 368 17.02 -42.76 10.50
N ASN A 369 17.25 -41.87 11.47
CA ASN A 369 17.45 -42.25 12.88
C ASN A 369 16.22 -42.93 13.49
N LEU A 370 15.01 -42.43 13.19
CA LEU A 370 13.77 -43.03 13.69
C LEU A 370 13.51 -44.40 13.05
N SER A 371 13.67 -44.52 11.72
CA SER A 371 13.43 -45.78 11.01
C SER A 371 14.53 -46.82 11.29
N GLY A 372 15.77 -46.38 11.49
CA GLY A 372 16.95 -47.21 11.70
C GLY A 372 17.29 -47.44 13.17
N MET A 373 16.44 -47.03 14.13
CA MET A 373 16.77 -47.01 15.56
C MET A 373 17.28 -48.36 16.09
N MET A 374 16.68 -49.47 15.67
CA MET A 374 17.13 -50.80 16.06
C MET A 374 18.51 -51.15 15.49
N VAL A 375 18.79 -50.77 14.23
CA VAL A 375 20.08 -51.00 13.57
C VAL A 375 21.17 -50.17 14.25
N ILE A 376 20.89 -48.88 14.48
CA ILE A 376 21.83 -47.96 15.15
C ILE A 376 22.23 -48.51 16.53
N ARG A 377 21.26 -49.00 17.32
CA ARG A 377 21.51 -49.63 18.63
C ARG A 377 22.26 -50.96 18.52
N ALA A 378 21.88 -51.80 17.55
CA ALA A 378 22.52 -53.11 17.35
C ALA A 378 24.01 -52.99 16.99
N PHE A 379 24.38 -51.92 16.27
CA PHE A 379 25.77 -51.64 15.89
C PHE A 379 26.48 -50.65 16.83
N ASN A 380 25.85 -50.21 17.93
CA ASN A 380 26.39 -49.23 18.88
C ASN A 380 26.86 -47.91 18.21
N MET A 381 26.11 -47.42 17.21
CA MET A 381 26.44 -46.25 16.37
C MET A 381 25.72 -44.96 16.80
N GLN A 382 25.19 -44.89 18.02
CA GLN A 382 24.40 -43.75 18.50
C GLN A 382 25.20 -42.44 18.46
N GLU A 383 26.45 -42.45 18.95
CA GLU A 383 27.31 -41.26 18.98
C GLU A 383 27.67 -40.78 17.57
N PHE A 384 27.83 -41.70 16.62
CA PHE A 384 28.05 -41.35 15.21
C PHE A 384 26.83 -40.63 14.61
N GLU A 385 25.63 -41.16 14.82
CA GLU A 385 24.40 -40.55 14.31
C GLU A 385 24.03 -39.25 15.06
N GLU A 386 24.39 -39.13 16.34
CA GLU A 386 24.25 -37.88 17.10
C GLU A 386 25.15 -36.79 16.51
N ASN A 387 26.41 -37.09 16.22
CA ASN A 387 27.33 -36.17 15.55
C ASN A 387 26.85 -35.78 14.14
N ARG A 388 26.30 -36.75 13.39
CA ARG A 388 25.73 -36.50 12.05
C ARG A 388 24.51 -35.58 12.13
N PHE A 389 23.63 -35.78 13.11
CA PHE A 389 22.48 -34.92 13.35
C PHE A 389 22.91 -33.52 13.79
N ASP A 390 23.85 -33.43 14.75
CA ASP A 390 24.34 -32.16 15.26
C ASP A 390 25.02 -31.35 14.15
N LYS A 391 25.76 -31.99 13.24
CA LYS A 391 26.33 -31.30 12.07
C LYS A 391 25.25 -30.68 11.18
N ALA A 392 24.17 -31.42 10.88
CA ALA A 392 23.06 -30.88 10.10
C ALA A 392 22.34 -29.73 10.83
N ASN A 393 22.20 -29.84 12.16
CA ASN A 393 21.61 -28.82 13.01
C ASN A 393 22.46 -27.54 13.09
N GLN A 394 23.78 -27.68 13.25
CA GLN A 394 24.72 -26.55 13.25
C GLN A 394 24.76 -25.83 11.90
N ASP A 395 24.76 -26.57 10.79
CA ASP A 395 24.72 -25.98 9.44
C ASP A 395 23.43 -25.15 9.25
N LEU A 396 22.27 -25.68 9.66
CA LEU A 396 20.99 -24.96 9.64
C LEU A 396 21.00 -23.74 10.56
N THR A 397 21.54 -23.89 11.78
CA THR A 397 21.60 -22.83 12.80
C THR A 397 22.47 -21.67 12.33
N ALA A 398 23.65 -21.95 11.78
CA ALA A 398 24.58 -20.92 11.30
C ALA A 398 23.96 -20.05 10.19
N VAL A 399 23.30 -20.68 9.22
CA VAL A 399 22.61 -19.95 8.14
C VAL A 399 21.41 -19.17 8.67
N SER A 400 20.63 -19.78 9.57
CA SER A 400 19.46 -19.12 10.18
C SER A 400 19.86 -17.89 11.01
N LEU A 401 20.91 -18.00 11.82
CA LEU A 401 21.45 -16.88 12.61
C LEU A 401 21.98 -15.77 11.71
N PHE A 402 22.67 -16.09 10.61
CA PHE A 402 23.12 -15.08 9.65
C PHE A 402 21.95 -14.29 9.05
N ILE A 403 20.92 -15.00 8.56
CA ILE A 403 19.71 -14.38 8.00
C ILE A 403 19.02 -13.53 9.06
N ASN A 404 18.80 -14.06 10.25
CA ASN A 404 18.12 -13.34 11.32
C ASN A 404 18.89 -12.09 11.77
N ARG A 405 20.23 -12.16 11.91
CA ARG A 405 21.05 -10.98 12.24
C ARG A 405 20.92 -9.90 11.17
N LEU A 406 20.94 -10.28 9.89
CA LEU A 406 20.76 -9.35 8.78
C LEU A 406 19.36 -8.68 8.82
N MET A 407 18.30 -9.46 9.08
CA MET A 407 16.92 -8.96 9.15
C MET A 407 16.66 -8.10 10.40
N VAL A 408 17.26 -8.44 11.55
CA VAL A 408 17.10 -7.69 12.80
C VAL A 408 17.71 -6.29 12.69
N VAL A 409 18.84 -6.13 11.97
CA VAL A 409 19.48 -4.81 11.77
C VAL A 409 18.68 -3.93 10.80
N MET A 410 17.91 -4.52 9.90
CA MET A 410 17.15 -3.80 8.87
C MET A 410 16.18 -2.77 9.48
N MET A 411 15.39 -3.17 10.48
CA MET A 411 14.33 -2.31 11.04
C MET A 411 14.88 -1.11 11.84
N PRO A 412 15.87 -1.27 12.74
CA PRO A 412 16.57 -0.15 13.36
C PRO A 412 17.23 0.78 12.34
N LEU A 413 17.85 0.27 11.29
CA LEU A 413 18.51 1.10 10.28
C LEU A 413 17.51 1.90 9.45
N MET A 414 16.36 1.32 9.12
CA MET A 414 15.26 2.04 8.48
C MET A 414 14.71 3.15 9.39
N MET A 415 14.53 2.87 10.69
CA MET A 415 14.17 3.91 11.66
C MET A 415 15.24 4.99 11.80
N LEU A 416 16.52 4.63 11.76
CA LEU A 416 17.62 5.59 11.81
C LEU A 416 17.58 6.52 10.61
N ILE A 417 17.40 5.99 9.39
CA ILE A 417 17.26 6.79 8.17
C ILE A 417 16.07 7.75 8.28
N MET A 418 14.93 7.26 8.79
CA MET A 418 13.74 8.09 9.03
C MET A 418 14.02 9.23 10.01
N ASN A 419 14.61 8.94 11.16
CA ASN A 419 14.89 9.96 12.16
C ASN A 419 15.95 10.97 11.66
N VAL A 420 16.99 10.51 10.97
CA VAL A 420 17.99 11.38 10.35
C VAL A 420 17.34 12.28 9.29
N LEU A 421 16.44 11.74 8.46
CA LEU A 421 15.66 12.53 7.49
C LEU A 421 14.82 13.60 8.20
N MET A 422 14.12 13.24 9.30
CA MET A 422 13.32 14.22 10.05
C MET A 422 14.19 15.32 10.66
N VAL A 423 15.33 14.97 11.27
CA VAL A 423 16.28 15.95 11.80
C VAL A 423 16.82 16.84 10.68
N ALA A 424 17.15 16.28 9.52
CA ALA A 424 17.61 17.06 8.37
C ALA A 424 16.51 18.01 7.85
N ILE A 425 15.27 17.55 7.71
CA ILE A 425 14.14 18.40 7.31
C ILE A 425 13.94 19.54 8.31
N ILE A 426 14.01 19.28 9.61
CA ILE A 426 13.89 20.33 10.63
C ILE A 426 15.09 21.28 10.55
N TRP A 427 16.31 20.79 10.40
CA TRP A 427 17.52 21.61 10.33
C TRP A 427 17.52 22.56 9.13
N PHE A 428 17.30 22.03 7.93
CA PHE A 428 17.24 22.84 6.71
C PHE A 428 15.94 23.65 6.64
N GLY A 429 14.82 23.07 7.07
CA GLY A 429 13.51 23.73 7.07
C GLY A 429 13.44 24.90 8.04
N ALA A 430 14.01 24.80 9.24
CA ALA A 430 14.06 25.91 10.20
C ALA A 430 14.83 27.11 9.63
N ARG A 431 15.89 26.86 8.84
CA ARG A 431 16.60 27.92 8.12
C ARG A 431 15.73 28.57 7.05
N GLN A 432 15.01 27.79 6.26
CA GLN A 432 14.07 28.33 5.27
C GLN A 432 12.93 29.12 5.91
N VAL A 433 12.47 28.73 7.10
CA VAL A 433 11.49 29.48 7.89
C VAL A 433 12.08 30.78 8.42
N ALA A 434 13.31 30.76 8.94
CA ALA A 434 13.99 31.96 9.42
C ALA A 434 14.26 32.98 8.30
N GLU A 435 14.56 32.49 7.09
CA GLU A 435 14.70 33.29 5.87
C GLU A 435 13.34 33.61 5.22
N ALA A 436 12.22 33.20 5.83
CA ALA A 436 10.84 33.40 5.38
C ALA A 436 10.51 32.87 3.97
N ASN A 437 11.36 31.96 3.45
CA ASN A 437 11.14 31.21 2.22
C ASN A 437 10.09 30.08 2.37
N MET A 438 9.71 29.73 3.61
CA MET A 438 8.75 28.66 3.91
C MET A 438 8.01 28.94 5.22
N GLN A 439 6.75 28.53 5.34
CA GLN A 439 5.99 28.66 6.58
C GLN A 439 6.17 27.41 7.47
N VAL A 440 5.92 27.54 8.78
CA VAL A 440 6.12 26.43 9.73
C VAL A 440 5.16 25.27 9.43
N GLY A 441 3.91 25.56 9.09
CA GLY A 441 2.92 24.57 8.68
C GLY A 441 3.33 23.81 7.42
N ASP A 442 3.96 24.48 6.46
CA ASP A 442 4.42 23.83 5.22
C ASP A 442 5.57 22.87 5.50
N MET A 443 6.47 23.22 6.43
CA MET A 443 7.51 22.32 6.92
C MET A 443 6.91 21.07 7.57
N LEU A 444 5.90 21.23 8.43
CA LEU A 444 5.22 20.12 9.11
C LEU A 444 4.50 19.22 8.11
N ALA A 445 3.83 19.82 7.11
CA ALA A 445 3.20 19.07 6.03
C ALA A 445 4.24 18.29 5.22
N PHE A 446 5.37 18.92 4.90
CA PHE A 446 6.49 18.29 4.21
C PHE A 446 7.06 17.11 4.99
N MET A 447 7.25 17.24 6.31
CA MET A 447 7.67 16.13 7.17
C MET A 447 6.68 14.95 7.09
N GLN A 448 5.39 15.22 7.10
CA GLN A 448 4.37 14.18 7.01
C GLN A 448 4.35 13.49 5.63
N TYR A 449 4.48 14.26 4.54
CA TYR A 449 4.64 13.69 3.20
C TYR A 449 5.89 12.82 3.10
N ALA A 450 7.03 13.28 3.63
CA ALA A 450 8.27 12.50 3.65
C ALA A 450 8.09 11.16 4.38
N MET A 451 7.39 11.17 5.54
CA MET A 451 7.08 9.95 6.28
C MET A 451 6.22 8.99 5.47
N GLN A 452 5.16 9.48 4.83
CA GLN A 452 4.26 8.69 3.99
C GLN A 452 4.99 8.07 2.79
N ILE A 453 5.85 8.83 2.12
CA ILE A 453 6.67 8.36 1.00
C ILE A 453 7.58 7.24 1.46
N VAL A 454 8.35 7.45 2.53
CA VAL A 454 9.28 6.41 3.00
C VAL A 454 8.53 5.16 3.46
N MET A 455 7.42 5.30 4.22
CA MET A 455 6.60 4.15 4.62
C MET A 455 6.06 3.38 3.42
N SER A 456 5.73 4.08 2.33
CA SER A 456 5.33 3.45 1.07
C SER A 456 6.44 2.61 0.45
N PHE A 457 7.68 3.13 0.44
CA PHE A 457 8.85 2.35 0.01
C PHE A 457 9.11 1.14 0.91
N LEU A 458 8.90 1.27 2.23
CA LEU A 458 9.02 0.14 3.16
C LEU A 458 7.99 -0.95 2.87
N MET A 459 6.73 -0.58 2.63
CA MET A 459 5.69 -1.52 2.22
C MET A 459 6.04 -2.24 0.91
N LEU A 460 6.52 -1.50 -0.10
CA LEU A 460 6.98 -2.07 -1.37
C LEU A 460 8.15 -3.06 -1.18
N SER A 461 9.04 -2.76 -0.24
CA SER A 461 10.21 -3.61 0.04
C SER A 461 9.85 -4.97 0.60
N PHE A 462 8.85 -5.05 1.49
CA PHE A 462 8.35 -6.32 1.99
C PHE A 462 7.75 -7.21 0.89
N MET A 463 7.25 -6.60 -0.21
CA MET A 463 6.71 -7.37 -1.33
C MET A 463 7.77 -8.24 -2.01
N PHE A 464 9.02 -7.79 -2.06
CA PHE A 464 10.12 -8.57 -2.65
C PHE A 464 10.41 -9.88 -1.91
N ILE A 465 9.94 -10.05 -0.66
CA ILE A 465 10.02 -11.31 0.08
C ILE A 465 8.83 -12.21 -0.25
N ILE A 466 7.64 -11.62 -0.24
CA ILE A 466 6.38 -12.37 -0.25
C ILE A 466 6.03 -12.84 -1.66
N ILE A 467 6.22 -11.98 -2.68
CA ILE A 467 5.85 -12.28 -4.07
C ILE A 467 6.60 -13.49 -4.62
N PRO A 468 7.94 -13.62 -4.48
CA PRO A 468 8.65 -14.79 -4.99
C PRO A 468 8.18 -16.10 -4.36
N ARG A 469 7.89 -16.10 -3.04
CA ARG A 469 7.37 -17.29 -2.34
C ARG A 469 6.01 -17.72 -2.91
N ALA A 470 5.10 -16.75 -3.10
CA ALA A 470 3.81 -17.03 -3.70
C ALA A 470 3.91 -17.46 -5.15
N SER A 471 4.89 -16.96 -5.92
CA SER A 471 5.11 -17.43 -7.29
C SER A 471 5.44 -18.93 -7.33
N VAL A 472 6.33 -19.40 -6.46
CA VAL A 472 6.69 -20.83 -6.40
C VAL A 472 5.47 -21.69 -6.04
N SER A 473 4.64 -21.24 -5.11
CA SER A 473 3.38 -21.93 -4.76
C SER A 473 2.37 -21.88 -5.91
N ALA A 474 2.27 -20.77 -6.62
CA ALA A 474 1.41 -20.64 -7.80
C ALA A 474 1.83 -21.61 -8.91
N ASP A 475 3.13 -21.77 -9.13
CA ASP A 475 3.66 -22.63 -10.20
C ASP A 475 3.46 -24.12 -9.85
N ARG A 476 3.60 -24.51 -8.58
CA ARG A 476 3.26 -25.87 -8.10
C ARG A 476 1.76 -26.17 -8.23
N LEU A 477 0.89 -25.21 -7.94
CA LEU A 477 -0.56 -25.37 -8.14
C LEU A 477 -0.91 -25.50 -9.62
N ALA A 478 -0.31 -24.66 -10.47
CA ALA A 478 -0.51 -24.71 -11.91
C ALA A 478 -0.04 -26.04 -12.51
N GLU A 479 1.07 -26.59 -12.04
CA GLU A 479 1.56 -27.91 -12.47
C GLU A 479 0.53 -29.02 -12.23
N VAL A 480 -0.21 -28.99 -11.12
CA VAL A 480 -1.31 -29.93 -10.85
C VAL A 480 -2.49 -29.65 -11.79
N LEU A 481 -2.95 -28.40 -11.85
CA LEU A 481 -4.11 -28.04 -12.68
C LEU A 481 -3.90 -28.30 -14.18
N ASP A 482 -2.67 -28.17 -14.67
CA ASP A 482 -2.30 -28.34 -16.08
C ASP A 482 -1.92 -29.78 -16.45
N THR A 483 -1.73 -30.68 -15.47
CA THR A 483 -1.37 -32.08 -15.79
C THR A 483 -2.59 -32.81 -16.35
N ASP A 484 -2.45 -33.40 -17.54
CA ASP A 484 -3.49 -34.24 -18.12
C ASP A 484 -3.41 -35.65 -17.51
N PRO A 485 -4.51 -36.26 -17.03
CA PRO A 485 -4.49 -37.63 -16.53
C PRO A 485 -4.07 -38.61 -17.63
N HIS A 486 -3.18 -39.55 -17.34
CA HIS A 486 -2.71 -40.53 -18.33
C HIS A 486 -3.82 -41.49 -18.79
N ILE A 487 -4.80 -41.77 -17.94
CA ILE A 487 -5.91 -42.68 -18.26
C ILE A 487 -7.12 -41.84 -18.67
N HIS A 488 -7.51 -41.95 -19.94
CA HIS A 488 -8.68 -41.28 -20.48
C HIS A 488 -9.87 -42.24 -20.61
N GLU A 489 -11.06 -41.69 -20.43
CA GLU A 489 -12.30 -42.35 -20.80
C GLU A 489 -12.37 -42.52 -22.33
N PRO A 490 -12.84 -43.66 -22.84
CA PRO A 490 -13.03 -43.86 -24.28
C PRO A 490 -14.13 -42.93 -24.81
N GLN A 491 -13.93 -42.34 -26.00
CA GLN A 491 -14.90 -41.44 -26.62
C GLN A 491 -16.24 -42.12 -26.94
N GLN A 492 -16.20 -43.42 -27.25
CA GLN A 492 -17.35 -44.26 -27.49
C GLN A 492 -17.21 -45.53 -26.65
N PRO A 493 -17.64 -45.49 -25.37
CA PRO A 493 -17.50 -46.63 -24.48
C PRO A 493 -18.35 -47.80 -24.97
N ARG A 494 -17.74 -48.98 -25.03
CA ARG A 494 -18.46 -50.25 -25.13
C ARG A 494 -19.08 -50.59 -23.78
N GLN A 495 -20.15 -51.37 -23.84
CA GLN A 495 -20.74 -51.98 -22.66
C GLN A 495 -20.32 -53.43 -22.57
N PHE A 496 -20.24 -53.95 -21.33
CA PHE A 496 -20.02 -55.37 -21.14
C PHE A 496 -21.22 -56.19 -21.65
N PRO A 497 -20.99 -57.42 -22.14
CA PRO A 497 -22.05 -58.34 -22.50
C PRO A 497 -22.98 -58.62 -21.32
N THR A 498 -24.27 -58.73 -21.60
CA THR A 498 -25.28 -59.18 -20.62
C THR A 498 -25.75 -60.60 -20.97
N PRO A 499 -25.74 -61.57 -20.03
CA PRO A 499 -25.28 -61.44 -18.64
C PRO A 499 -23.75 -61.34 -18.52
N PHE A 500 -23.28 -60.52 -17.58
CA PHE A 500 -21.86 -60.45 -17.20
C PHE A 500 -21.46 -61.74 -16.49
N LYS A 501 -20.39 -62.38 -16.97
CA LYS A 501 -19.87 -63.66 -16.47
C LYS A 501 -18.59 -63.48 -15.66
N GLY A 502 -17.81 -62.43 -15.91
CA GLY A 502 -16.57 -62.14 -15.18
C GLY A 502 -15.36 -62.96 -15.62
N MET A 503 -15.27 -63.36 -16.89
CA MET A 503 -14.07 -63.97 -17.47
C MET A 503 -13.00 -62.90 -17.67
N VAL A 504 -11.76 -63.12 -17.19
CA VAL A 504 -10.63 -62.19 -17.38
C VAL A 504 -9.53 -62.86 -18.20
N GLU A 505 -9.14 -62.24 -19.32
CA GLU A 505 -8.10 -62.73 -20.22
C GLU A 505 -6.95 -61.72 -20.31
N PHE A 506 -5.72 -62.16 -20.01
CA PHE A 506 -4.50 -61.43 -20.33
C PHE A 506 -3.97 -61.99 -21.65
N ARG A 507 -3.80 -61.12 -22.65
CA ARG A 507 -3.30 -61.48 -23.98
C ARG A 507 -1.99 -60.75 -24.26
N ASP A 508 -0.89 -61.48 -24.13
CA ASP A 508 0.47 -61.00 -24.39
C ASP A 508 0.80 -59.68 -23.68
N VAL A 509 0.42 -59.58 -22.40
CA VAL A 509 0.51 -58.34 -21.65
C VAL A 509 1.95 -58.08 -21.19
N SER A 510 2.46 -56.92 -21.60
CA SER A 510 3.68 -56.34 -21.05
C SER A 510 3.35 -55.02 -20.35
N PHE A 511 4.05 -54.75 -19.25
CA PHE A 511 3.87 -53.53 -18.48
C PHE A 511 5.16 -53.03 -17.87
N ARG A 512 5.34 -51.71 -17.92
CA ARG A 512 6.46 -50.99 -17.32
C ARG A 512 5.93 -49.82 -16.52
N TYR A 513 6.38 -49.72 -15.26
CA TYR A 513 6.07 -48.54 -14.46
C TYR A 513 6.68 -47.28 -15.08
N PRO A 514 6.01 -46.12 -14.97
CA PRO A 514 6.56 -44.85 -15.45
C PRO A 514 7.98 -44.60 -14.91
N GLY A 515 8.94 -44.39 -15.81
CA GLY A 515 10.34 -44.13 -15.46
C GLY A 515 11.20 -45.37 -15.11
N ALA A 516 10.66 -46.59 -15.21
CA ALA A 516 11.45 -47.81 -15.08
C ALA A 516 12.19 -48.13 -16.40
N ASP A 517 13.41 -48.67 -16.30
CA ASP A 517 14.19 -49.08 -17.47
C ASP A 517 13.70 -50.41 -18.07
N THR A 518 13.15 -51.28 -17.23
CA THR A 518 12.73 -52.63 -17.59
C THR A 518 11.25 -52.88 -17.31
N ASP A 519 10.65 -53.75 -18.11
CA ASP A 519 9.28 -54.20 -17.94
C ASP A 519 9.14 -55.01 -16.64
N ALA A 520 8.13 -54.66 -15.83
CA ALA A 520 7.76 -55.40 -14.62
C ALA A 520 6.96 -56.67 -14.94
N LEU A 521 6.30 -56.70 -16.09
CA LEU A 521 5.61 -57.87 -16.66
C LEU A 521 5.97 -57.98 -18.14
N GLN A 522 6.28 -59.18 -18.61
CA GLN A 522 6.67 -59.43 -20.00
C GLN A 522 5.86 -60.60 -20.55
N HIS A 523 5.12 -60.36 -21.65
CA HIS A 523 4.41 -61.40 -22.42
C HIS A 523 3.49 -62.30 -21.57
N ILE A 524 2.79 -61.71 -20.59
CA ILE A 524 1.90 -62.45 -19.70
C ILE A 524 0.61 -62.83 -20.44
N SER A 525 0.35 -64.13 -20.53
CA SER A 525 -0.87 -64.67 -21.14
C SER A 525 -1.53 -65.72 -20.26
N PHE A 526 -2.77 -65.48 -19.83
CA PHE A 526 -3.59 -66.45 -19.08
C PHE A 526 -5.07 -66.07 -19.14
N THR A 527 -5.95 -67.01 -18.77
CA THR A 527 -7.40 -66.77 -18.65
C THR A 527 -7.89 -67.23 -17.28
N ALA A 528 -8.50 -66.33 -16.53
CA ALA A 528 -9.23 -66.64 -15.30
C ALA A 528 -10.72 -66.87 -15.65
N GLN A 529 -11.19 -68.09 -15.38
CA GLN A 529 -12.54 -68.54 -15.75
C GLN A 529 -13.58 -68.08 -14.72
N PRO A 530 -14.82 -67.78 -15.16
CA PRO A 530 -15.93 -67.46 -14.25
C PRO A 530 -16.11 -68.48 -13.12
N GLY A 531 -16.25 -67.99 -11.89
CA GLY A 531 -16.48 -68.82 -10.70
C GLY A 531 -15.27 -69.61 -10.18
N GLN A 532 -14.11 -69.53 -10.82
CA GLN A 532 -12.89 -70.19 -10.35
C GLN A 532 -12.02 -69.24 -9.51
N MET A 533 -11.36 -69.80 -8.49
CA MET A 533 -10.33 -69.08 -7.74
C MET A 533 -8.98 -69.24 -8.43
N THR A 534 -8.46 -68.16 -9.02
CA THR A 534 -7.11 -68.13 -9.60
C THR A 534 -6.11 -67.57 -8.59
N ALA A 535 -5.07 -68.33 -8.27
CA ALA A 535 -4.02 -67.92 -7.33
C ALA A 535 -2.71 -67.58 -8.07
N PHE A 536 -2.18 -66.37 -7.85
CA PHE A 536 -0.87 -65.96 -8.37
C PHE A 536 0.22 -66.19 -7.31
N ILE A 537 1.17 -67.08 -7.59
CA ILE A 537 2.25 -67.46 -6.68
C ILE A 537 3.60 -67.07 -7.30
N GLY A 538 4.53 -66.58 -6.48
CA GLY A 538 5.87 -66.20 -6.93
C GLY A 538 6.63 -65.40 -5.88
N SER A 539 7.92 -65.19 -6.10
CA SER A 539 8.78 -64.39 -5.22
C SER A 539 8.33 -62.92 -5.14
N THR A 540 8.73 -62.21 -4.08
CA THR A 540 8.55 -60.76 -3.96
C THR A 540 9.19 -60.06 -5.17
N GLY A 541 8.49 -59.11 -5.77
CA GLY A 541 8.97 -58.41 -6.98
C GLY A 541 8.61 -59.09 -8.31
N ALA A 542 8.06 -60.31 -8.32
CA ALA A 542 7.66 -61.02 -9.55
C ALA A 542 6.42 -60.43 -10.26
N GLY A 543 5.99 -59.21 -9.95
CA GLY A 543 4.87 -58.55 -10.63
C GLY A 543 3.45 -58.97 -10.22
N LYS A 544 3.28 -59.82 -9.19
CA LYS A 544 1.94 -60.28 -8.74
C LYS A 544 0.95 -59.14 -8.45
N SER A 545 1.37 -58.16 -7.65
CA SER A 545 0.52 -56.99 -7.34
C SER A 545 0.27 -56.14 -8.58
N THR A 546 1.24 -56.08 -9.51
CA THR A 546 1.09 -55.39 -10.79
C THR A 546 -0.02 -56.02 -11.63
N ILE A 547 -0.06 -57.36 -11.74
CA ILE A 547 -1.14 -58.07 -12.45
C ILE A 547 -2.51 -57.68 -11.88
N VAL A 548 -2.66 -57.71 -10.56
CA VAL A 548 -3.93 -57.36 -9.90
C VAL A 548 -4.29 -55.89 -10.14
N ASN A 549 -3.31 -54.97 -10.09
CA ASN A 549 -3.54 -53.54 -10.29
C ASN A 549 -3.90 -53.16 -11.74
N LEU A 550 -3.55 -53.99 -12.73
CA LEU A 550 -3.89 -53.74 -14.12
C LEU A 550 -5.36 -54.08 -14.43
N ILE A 551 -5.97 -55.02 -13.71
CA ILE A 551 -7.38 -55.43 -13.91
C ILE A 551 -8.38 -54.26 -13.72
N PRO A 552 -8.35 -53.48 -12.61
CA PRO A 552 -9.21 -52.30 -12.43
C PRO A 552 -8.72 -51.06 -13.20
N ARG A 553 -7.74 -51.24 -14.10
CA ARG A 553 -7.12 -50.20 -14.92
C ARG A 553 -6.58 -49.04 -14.08
N PHE A 554 -5.78 -49.34 -13.04
CA PHE A 554 -5.02 -48.31 -12.32
C PHE A 554 -3.77 -47.85 -13.08
N TYR A 555 -3.30 -48.68 -14.02
CA TYR A 555 -2.25 -48.39 -14.97
C TYR A 555 -2.66 -48.87 -16.37
N GLU A 556 -2.12 -48.24 -17.40
CA GLU A 556 -2.22 -48.70 -18.79
C GLU A 556 -1.13 -49.73 -19.09
N VAL A 557 -1.46 -50.79 -19.82
CA VAL A 557 -0.48 -51.77 -20.29
C VAL A 557 0.42 -51.14 -21.35
N THR A 558 1.71 -51.52 -21.38
CA THR A 558 2.65 -51.03 -22.41
C THR A 558 2.57 -51.85 -23.70
N GLY A 559 2.12 -53.10 -23.60
CA GLY A 559 1.87 -53.98 -24.72
C GLY A 559 0.79 -55.01 -24.38
N GLY A 560 0.12 -55.55 -25.40
CA GLY A 560 -0.95 -56.53 -25.25
C GLY A 560 -2.32 -55.93 -24.91
N ALA A 561 -3.19 -56.76 -24.37
CA ALA A 561 -4.55 -56.41 -23.98
C ALA A 561 -5.03 -57.21 -22.77
N ILE A 562 -5.84 -56.59 -21.93
CA ILE A 562 -6.58 -57.26 -20.86
C ILE A 562 -8.06 -57.17 -21.24
N LEU A 563 -8.71 -58.32 -21.36
CA LEU A 563 -10.12 -58.41 -21.73
C LEU A 563 -10.94 -58.90 -20.54
N MET A 564 -12.14 -58.36 -20.40
CA MET A 564 -13.16 -58.81 -19.45
C MET A 564 -14.43 -59.15 -20.22
N ASP A 565 -14.87 -60.41 -20.16
CA ASP A 565 -15.91 -60.99 -21.01
C ASP A 565 -15.72 -60.73 -22.52
N GLY A 566 -14.45 -60.71 -22.97
CA GLY A 566 -14.08 -60.50 -24.37
C GLY A 566 -14.03 -59.05 -24.83
N VAL A 567 -14.30 -58.08 -23.95
CA VAL A 567 -14.14 -56.64 -24.22
C VAL A 567 -12.86 -56.14 -23.58
N ASP A 568 -12.02 -55.40 -24.31
CA ASP A 568 -10.81 -54.80 -23.76
C ASP A 568 -11.17 -53.76 -22.69
N ILE A 569 -10.52 -53.82 -21.53
CA ILE A 569 -10.78 -52.89 -20.41
C ILE A 569 -10.54 -51.42 -20.76
N ARG A 570 -9.83 -51.13 -21.86
CA ARG A 570 -9.63 -49.78 -22.40
C ARG A 570 -10.83 -49.24 -23.17
N GLU A 571 -11.71 -50.12 -23.63
CA GLU A 571 -12.89 -49.77 -24.44
C GLU A 571 -14.13 -49.48 -23.60
N VAL A 572 -14.11 -49.75 -22.29
CA VAL A 572 -15.21 -49.47 -21.35
C VAL A 572 -14.89 -48.26 -20.47
N THR A 573 -15.90 -47.69 -19.83
CA THR A 573 -15.64 -46.60 -18.87
C THR A 573 -14.96 -47.13 -17.61
N GLN A 574 -14.17 -46.30 -16.92
CA GLN A 574 -13.55 -46.71 -15.66
C GLN A 574 -14.59 -47.00 -14.57
N HIS A 575 -15.71 -46.25 -14.60
CA HIS A 575 -16.83 -46.48 -13.69
C HIS A 575 -17.42 -47.88 -13.89
N ASP A 576 -17.82 -48.21 -15.12
CA ASP A 576 -18.45 -49.51 -15.42
C ASP A 576 -17.51 -50.69 -15.17
N LEU A 577 -16.20 -50.53 -15.45
CA LEU A 577 -15.18 -51.53 -15.14
C LEU A 577 -15.09 -51.79 -13.64
N ARG A 578 -14.95 -50.73 -12.84
CA ARG A 578 -14.69 -50.85 -11.39
C ARG A 578 -15.93 -51.26 -10.62
N GLU A 579 -17.13 -50.92 -11.09
CA GLU A 579 -18.40 -51.39 -10.51
C GLU A 579 -18.53 -52.92 -10.56
N LYS A 580 -17.87 -53.59 -11.51
CA LYS A 580 -17.86 -55.07 -11.60
C LYS A 580 -16.74 -55.74 -10.81
N ILE A 581 -15.88 -54.97 -10.11
CA ILE A 581 -14.69 -55.49 -9.43
C ILE A 581 -14.73 -55.14 -7.94
N GLY A 582 -14.75 -56.17 -7.09
CA GLY A 582 -14.41 -56.02 -5.67
C GLY A 582 -12.90 -56.03 -5.49
N TYR A 583 -12.31 -54.93 -5.05
CA TYR A 583 -10.86 -54.80 -4.86
C TYR A 583 -10.49 -54.62 -3.38
N VAL A 584 -9.58 -55.47 -2.89
CA VAL A 584 -9.01 -55.36 -1.54
C VAL A 584 -7.51 -55.07 -1.68
N PRO A 585 -7.04 -53.85 -1.38
CA PRO A 585 -5.63 -53.50 -1.53
C PRO A 585 -4.76 -54.20 -0.49
N GLN A 586 -3.47 -54.37 -0.81
CA GLN A 586 -2.48 -54.96 0.12
C GLN A 586 -2.35 -54.16 1.43
N LYS A 587 -2.52 -52.84 1.37
CA LYS A 587 -2.61 -51.94 2.53
C LYS A 587 -4.01 -51.33 2.57
N SER A 588 -4.81 -51.72 3.54
CA SER A 588 -6.14 -51.17 3.74
C SER A 588 -6.08 -49.75 4.30
N ALA A 589 -6.93 -48.87 3.79
CA ALA A 589 -7.19 -47.55 4.34
C ALA A 589 -8.68 -47.45 4.71
N LEU A 590 -8.98 -46.75 5.80
CA LEU A 590 -10.34 -46.48 6.26
C LEU A 590 -10.55 -44.96 6.31
N PHE A 591 -11.77 -44.52 6.05
CA PHE A 591 -12.18 -43.13 6.22
C PHE A 591 -12.58 -42.86 7.67
N SER A 592 -12.36 -41.62 8.12
CA SER A 592 -12.84 -41.17 9.43
C SER A 592 -14.36 -41.28 9.50
N GLY A 593 -14.88 -41.94 10.54
CA GLY A 593 -16.29 -42.24 10.69
C GLY A 593 -16.51 -43.44 11.61
N THR A 594 -17.64 -44.12 11.44
CA THR A 594 -17.91 -45.38 12.12
C THR A 594 -17.49 -46.57 11.24
N ILE A 595 -17.43 -47.76 11.85
CA ILE A 595 -17.27 -49.02 11.10
C ILE A 595 -18.40 -49.14 10.07
N GLY A 596 -19.64 -48.85 10.48
CA GLY A 596 -20.81 -48.85 9.59
C GLY A 596 -20.63 -47.94 8.37
N SER A 597 -20.18 -46.70 8.54
CA SER A 597 -19.98 -45.78 7.40
C SER A 597 -18.90 -46.23 6.42
N ASN A 598 -17.90 -47.01 6.87
CA ASN A 598 -16.90 -47.58 5.96
C ASN A 598 -17.44 -48.81 5.22
N LEU A 599 -18.31 -49.60 5.85
CA LEU A 599 -18.98 -50.75 5.22
C LEU A 599 -19.99 -50.30 4.15
N PHE A 600 -20.77 -49.25 4.43
CA PHE A 600 -21.78 -48.69 3.51
C PHE A 600 -21.20 -47.70 2.48
N TYR A 601 -19.88 -47.54 2.41
CA TYR A 601 -19.26 -46.59 1.48
C TYR A 601 -19.45 -47.00 0.01
N ALA A 602 -19.47 -48.31 -0.28
CA ALA A 602 -19.55 -48.85 -1.63
C ALA A 602 -20.99 -49.19 -2.06
N ASP A 603 -21.87 -49.53 -1.12
CA ASP A 603 -23.29 -49.79 -1.34
C ASP A 603 -24.05 -49.32 -0.09
N GLU A 604 -25.11 -48.53 -0.27
CA GLU A 604 -25.92 -48.01 0.83
C GLU A 604 -26.84 -49.08 1.46
N ASN A 605 -26.94 -50.27 0.83
CA ASN A 605 -27.85 -51.36 1.25
C ASN A 605 -27.20 -52.45 2.10
#